data_AF-A0A1F8XY50-F1
#
_entry.id   AF-A0A1F8XY50-F1
#
_cell.length_a   1.000
_cell.length_b   1.000
_cell.length_c   1.000
_cell.angle_alpha   90.00
_cell.angle_beta   90.00
_cell.angle_gamma   90.00
#
_symmetry.space_group_name_H-M   'P 1'
#
loop_
_entity.id
_entity.type
_entity.pdbx_description
1 polymer ?
#
loop_
_entity_poly.entity_id
_entity_poly.type
_entity_poly.pdbx_seq_one_letter_code
_entity_poly.pdbx_strand_id
1 'polypeptide(L)'
;MPFEFFQGTRTYLEKIVTQINGSYDHGFYDACAVLIRRLMESLIIEVFIHKQLSSEIKVNESFLMLDKLITEITSHTQIHLGRNTSTAMEKIKKLGDTAAHNRTYITHQTDIDELKSEIRRAIQELRDLAGIKPVS
;
A
#
# COMPACT_ATOMS: atom_id res chain seq x y z
N MET A 1 0.46 -8.24 -8.44
CA MET A 1 1.10 -6.90 -8.49
C MET A 1 2.27 -6.96 -9.46
N PRO A 2 2.38 -6.07 -10.46
CA PRO A 2 3.52 -6.09 -11.39
C PRO A 2 4.84 -5.98 -10.62
N PHE A 3 5.73 -6.98 -10.77
CA PHE A 3 7.01 -7.01 -10.07
C PHE A 3 7.95 -5.91 -10.57
N GLU A 4 7.84 -5.60 -11.86
CA GLU A 4 8.58 -4.58 -12.60
C GLU A 4 8.39 -3.18 -11.99
N PHE A 5 7.35 -2.97 -11.17
CA PHE A 5 7.16 -1.70 -10.48
C PHE A 5 8.24 -1.42 -9.43
N PHE A 6 8.89 -2.45 -8.91
CA PHE A 6 9.82 -2.34 -7.78
C PHE A 6 11.18 -2.97 -8.05
N GLN A 7 11.37 -3.62 -9.20
CA GLN A 7 12.62 -4.27 -9.55
C GLN A 7 13.80 -3.28 -9.55
N GLY A 8 14.87 -3.63 -8.83
CA GLY A 8 16.09 -2.83 -8.71
C GLY A 8 15.92 -1.58 -7.86
N THR A 9 14.93 -1.54 -6.95
CA THR A 9 14.65 -0.37 -6.11
C THR A 9 15.07 -0.59 -4.67
N ARG A 10 14.12 -0.77 -3.74
CA ARG A 10 14.35 -1.07 -2.33
C ARG A 10 14.04 -2.55 -2.11
N THR A 11 15.01 -3.29 -1.59
CA THR A 11 14.89 -4.74 -1.37
C THR A 11 13.62 -5.13 -0.62
N TYR A 12 13.22 -4.36 0.40
CA TYR A 12 12.05 -4.71 1.19
C TYR A 12 10.73 -4.57 0.39
N LEU A 13 10.62 -3.61 -0.53
CA LEU A 13 9.43 -3.45 -1.40
C LEU A 13 9.35 -4.60 -2.40
N GLU A 14 10.47 -4.98 -3.01
CA GLU A 14 10.55 -6.15 -3.90
C GLU A 14 10.12 -7.43 -3.19
N LYS A 15 10.57 -7.64 -1.95
CA LYS A 15 10.18 -8.79 -1.14
C LYS A 15 8.70 -8.77 -0.79
N ILE A 16 8.13 -7.61 -0.42
CA ILE A 16 6.68 -7.50 -0.16
C ILE A 16 5.88 -7.84 -1.43
N VAL A 17 6.26 -7.32 -2.60
CA VAL A 17 5.58 -7.60 -3.87
C VAL A 17 5.68 -9.06 -4.26
N THR A 18 6.84 -9.69 -4.05
CA THR A 18 7.03 -11.14 -4.23
C THR A 18 6.08 -11.93 -3.32
N GLN A 19 5.95 -11.53 -2.06
CA GLN A 19 5.03 -12.18 -1.11
C GLN A 19 3.56 -11.96 -1.50
N ILE A 20 3.19 -10.76 -1.98
CA ILE A 20 1.83 -10.49 -2.50
C ILE A 20 1.51 -11.44 -3.65
N ASN A 21 2.42 -11.55 -4.62
CA ASN A 21 2.22 -12.42 -5.79
C ASN A 21 2.16 -13.89 -5.37
N GLY A 22 3.10 -14.36 -4.55
CA GLY A 22 3.11 -15.73 -4.06
C GLY A 22 1.87 -16.09 -3.24
N SER A 23 1.43 -15.19 -2.35
CA SER A 23 0.21 -15.41 -1.55
C SER A 23 -1.05 -15.45 -2.41
N TYR A 24 -1.14 -14.63 -3.46
CA TYR A 24 -2.23 -14.69 -4.42
C TYR A 24 -2.21 -16.01 -5.21
N ASP A 25 -1.06 -16.37 -5.80
CA ASP A 25 -0.92 -17.53 -6.68
C ASP A 25 -1.18 -18.87 -5.96
N HIS A 26 -0.93 -18.93 -4.65
CA HIS A 26 -1.14 -20.12 -3.81
C HIS A 26 -2.46 -20.10 -3.04
N GLY A 27 -3.32 -19.10 -3.24
CA GLY A 27 -4.64 -19.03 -2.60
C GLY A 27 -4.64 -18.56 -1.15
N PHE A 28 -3.55 -17.97 -0.65
CA PHE A 28 -3.47 -17.37 0.69
C PHE A 28 -4.00 -15.94 0.67
N TYR A 29 -5.30 -15.78 0.39
CA TYR A 29 -5.90 -14.48 0.10
C TYR A 29 -5.96 -13.53 1.29
N ASP A 30 -6.12 -14.03 2.52
CA ASP A 30 -6.00 -13.17 3.72
C ASP A 30 -4.60 -12.59 3.85
N ALA A 31 -3.57 -13.42 3.66
CA ALA A 31 -2.19 -12.97 3.66
C ALA A 31 -1.94 -11.97 2.51
N CYS A 32 -2.51 -12.22 1.33
CA CYS A 32 -2.42 -11.31 0.19
C CYS A 32 -3.02 -9.93 0.52
N ALA A 33 -4.23 -9.87 1.09
CA ALA A 33 -4.87 -8.64 1.51
C ALA A 33 -4.04 -7.85 2.53
N VAL A 34 -3.52 -8.54 3.55
CA VAL A 34 -2.66 -7.93 4.59
C VAL A 34 -1.35 -7.39 3.99
N LEU A 35 -0.74 -8.12 3.06
CA LEU A 35 0.50 -7.69 2.41
C LEU A 35 0.29 -6.51 1.45
N ILE A 36 -0.85 -6.44 0.74
CA ILE A 36 -1.22 -5.28 -0.08
C ILE A 36 -1.40 -4.04 0.80
N ARG A 37 -2.08 -4.17 1.94
CA ARG A 37 -2.21 -3.10 2.94
C ARG A 37 -0.84 -2.64 3.45
N ARG A 38 0.06 -3.58 3.78
CA ARG A 38 1.43 -3.27 4.22
C ARG A 38 2.26 -2.55 3.15
N LEU A 39 2.12 -2.94 1.88
CA LEU A 39 2.78 -2.27 0.77
C LEU A 39 2.30 -0.82 0.66
N MET A 40 0.99 -0.60 0.70
CA MET A 40 0.39 0.75 0.67
C MET A 40 0.90 1.62 1.81
N GLU A 41 0.89 1.11 3.05
CA GLU A 41 1.42 1.80 4.23
C GLU A 41 2.89 2.20 4.04
N SER A 42 3.71 1.27 3.58
CA SER A 42 5.14 1.51 3.33
C SER A 42 5.35 2.61 2.28
N LEU A 43 4.52 2.63 1.23
CA LEU A 43 4.64 3.64 0.18
C LEU A 43 4.18 5.02 0.64
N ILE A 44 3.12 5.11 1.46
CA ILE A 44 2.73 6.40 2.06
C ILE A 44 3.90 6.98 2.87
N ILE A 45 4.56 6.15 3.69
CA ILE A 45 5.75 6.57 4.45
C ILE A 45 6.88 7.03 3.51
N GLU A 46 7.16 6.28 2.45
CA GLU A 46 8.19 6.64 1.46
C GLU A 46 7.86 7.95 0.71
N VAL A 47 6.58 8.27 0.48
CA VAL A 47 6.18 9.58 -0.08
C VAL A 47 6.61 10.71 0.85
N PHE A 48 6.30 10.62 2.15
CA PHE A 48 6.69 11.65 3.13
C PHE A 48 8.20 11.74 3.31
N ILE A 49 8.93 10.61 3.30
CA ILE A 49 10.40 10.60 3.35
C ILE A 49 10.97 11.29 2.12
N HIS A 50 10.52 10.92 0.92
CA HIS A 50 11.02 11.48 -0.33
C HIS A 50 10.77 12.99 -0.44
N LYS A 51 9.65 13.48 0.10
CA LYS A 51 9.31 14.91 0.15
C LYS A 51 9.92 15.68 1.33
N GLN A 52 10.71 15.02 2.18
CA GLN A 52 11.32 15.63 3.38
C GLN A 52 10.28 16.09 4.42
N LEU A 53 9.12 15.43 4.48
CA LEU A 53 7.99 15.73 5.37
C LEU A 53 7.81 14.68 6.47
N SER A 54 8.80 13.79 6.67
CA SER A 54 8.69 12.65 7.59
C SER A 54 8.40 13.03 9.05
N SER A 55 8.74 14.25 9.48
CA SER A 55 8.44 14.75 10.83
C SER A 55 6.95 14.92 11.08
N GLU A 56 6.14 15.12 10.05
CA GLU A 56 4.69 15.33 10.16
C GLU A 56 3.94 14.03 10.47
N ILE A 57 4.52 12.91 10.08
CA ILE A 57 3.94 11.57 10.27
C ILE A 57 4.67 10.75 11.34
N LYS A 58 5.37 11.42 12.26
CA LYS A 58 6.09 10.78 13.38
C LYS A 58 5.62 11.30 14.73
N VAL A 59 5.53 10.40 15.71
CA VAL A 59 5.33 10.68 17.13
C VAL A 59 6.31 9.83 17.93
N ASN A 60 7.15 10.45 18.76
CA ASN A 60 8.18 9.77 19.56
C ASN A 60 9.04 8.81 18.71
N GLU A 61 9.60 9.30 17.61
CA GLU A 61 10.39 8.55 16.61
C GLU A 61 9.67 7.43 15.86
N SER A 62 8.41 7.15 16.18
CA SER A 62 7.61 6.12 15.52
C SER A 62 6.67 6.73 14.48
N PHE A 63 6.52 6.07 13.33
CA PHE A 63 5.54 6.50 12.34
C PHE A 63 4.11 6.31 12.84
N LEU A 64 3.20 7.18 12.38
CA LEU A 64 1.77 7.07 12.66
C LEU A 64 1.19 5.74 12.15
N MET A 65 0.10 5.29 12.77
CA MET A 65 -0.68 4.14 12.30
C MET A 65 -1.37 4.45 10.97
N LEU A 66 -1.67 3.40 10.19
CA LEU A 66 -2.22 3.52 8.83
C LEU A 66 -3.43 4.46 8.69
N ASP A 67 -4.39 4.43 9.63
CA ASP A 67 -5.55 5.36 9.62
C ASP A 67 -5.12 6.82 9.56
N LYS A 68 -4.13 7.18 10.39
CA LYS A 68 -3.61 8.54 10.43
C LYS A 68 -2.75 8.84 9.20
N LEU A 69 -1.94 7.89 8.73
CA LEU A 69 -1.16 8.06 7.50
C LEU A 69 -2.06 8.36 6.28
N ILE A 70 -3.18 7.65 6.12
CA ILE A 70 -4.15 7.91 5.05
C ILE A 70 -4.77 9.30 5.20
N THR A 71 -5.10 9.70 6.43
CA THR A 71 -5.63 11.04 6.73
C THR A 71 -4.62 12.12 6.31
N GLU A 72 -3.38 12.01 6.78
CA GLU A 72 -2.32 12.99 6.51
C GLU A 72 -2.02 13.11 5.00
N ILE A 73 -1.85 12.00 4.28
CA ILE A 73 -1.54 12.07 2.83
C ILE A 73 -2.72 12.61 2.01
N THR A 74 -3.96 12.37 2.43
CA THR A 74 -5.17 12.78 1.69
C THR A 74 -5.48 14.26 1.89
N SER A 75 -5.21 14.81 3.07
CA SER A 75 -5.46 16.23 3.38
C SER A 75 -4.25 17.13 3.12
N HIS A 76 -3.11 16.55 2.74
CA HIS A 76 -1.86 17.28 2.59
C HIS A 76 -1.94 18.37 1.50
N THR A 77 -1.34 19.53 1.77
CA THR A 77 -1.37 20.68 0.84
C THR A 77 -0.34 20.56 -0.30
N GLN A 78 0.76 19.81 -0.09
CA GLN A 78 1.85 19.65 -1.07
C GLN A 78 1.89 18.25 -1.73
N ILE A 79 1.03 17.31 -1.31
CA ILE A 79 0.93 15.98 -1.91
C ILE A 79 -0.44 15.91 -2.57
N HIS A 80 -0.46 15.73 -3.88
CA HIS A 80 -1.69 15.70 -4.66
C HIS A 80 -1.94 14.27 -5.15
N LEU A 81 -2.96 13.63 -4.59
CA LEU A 81 -3.42 12.32 -5.03
C LEU A 81 -4.45 12.47 -6.15
N GLY A 82 -4.47 11.49 -7.04
CA GLY A 82 -5.51 11.31 -8.04
C GLY A 82 -6.86 11.11 -7.37
N ARG A 83 -7.92 11.55 -8.06
CA ARG A 83 -9.30 11.59 -7.55
C ARG A 83 -9.77 10.30 -6.88
N ASN A 84 -9.33 9.14 -7.38
CA ASN A 84 -9.82 7.83 -6.91
C ASN A 84 -8.84 7.13 -5.96
N THR A 85 -7.66 7.70 -5.73
CA THR A 85 -6.59 7.03 -4.98
C THR A 85 -6.89 7.01 -3.48
N SER A 86 -7.44 8.09 -2.94
CA SER A 86 -7.94 8.11 -1.55
C SER A 86 -8.99 7.01 -1.31
N THR A 87 -10.00 6.91 -2.18
CA THR A 87 -11.02 5.85 -2.08
C THR A 87 -10.43 4.44 -2.21
N ALA A 88 -9.46 4.25 -3.10
CA ALA A 88 -8.77 2.96 -3.24
C ALA A 88 -7.99 2.59 -1.98
N MET A 89 -7.32 3.55 -1.34
CA MET A 89 -6.59 3.32 -0.09
C MET A 89 -7.52 2.89 1.05
N GLU A 90 -8.69 3.52 1.18
CA GLU A 90 -9.71 3.12 2.16
C GLU A 90 -10.21 1.69 1.94
N LYS A 91 -10.45 1.30 0.68
CA LYS A 91 -10.85 -0.07 0.34
C LYS A 91 -9.75 -1.10 0.66
N ILE A 92 -8.50 -0.78 0.32
CA ILE A 92 -7.34 -1.62 0.63
C ILE A 92 -7.21 -1.81 2.13
N LYS A 93 -7.30 -0.70 2.89
CA LYS A 93 -7.26 -0.73 4.34
C LYS A 93 -8.36 -1.62 4.91
N LYS A 94 -9.61 -1.39 4.50
CA LYS A 94 -10.76 -2.15 4.97
C LYS A 94 -10.60 -3.65 4.70
N LEU A 95 -10.19 -4.04 3.49
CA LEU A 95 -9.98 -5.45 3.16
C LEU A 95 -8.88 -6.06 4.03
N GLY A 96 -7.72 -5.40 4.13
CA GLY A 96 -6.60 -5.89 4.92
C GLY A 96 -6.88 -5.96 6.43
N ASP A 97 -7.56 -4.96 7.00
CA ASP A 97 -7.97 -4.95 8.41
C ASP A 97 -8.98 -6.09 8.69
N THR A 98 -9.93 -6.30 7.79
CA THR A 98 -10.93 -7.38 7.94
C THR A 98 -10.25 -8.74 7.88
N ALA A 99 -9.37 -8.97 6.89
CA ALA A 99 -8.58 -10.19 6.75
C ALA A 99 -7.68 -10.48 7.97
N ALA A 100 -7.14 -9.44 8.61
CA ALA A 100 -6.24 -9.59 9.77
C ALA A 100 -6.98 -9.85 11.10
N HIS A 101 -8.17 -9.28 11.28
CA HIS A 101 -8.76 -9.14 12.62
C HIS A 101 -10.13 -9.80 12.78
N ASN A 102 -10.86 -10.06 11.70
CA ASN A 102 -12.16 -10.68 11.80
C ASN A 102 -12.02 -12.21 11.92
N ARG A 103 -12.44 -12.74 13.08
CA ARG A 103 -12.30 -14.17 13.43
C ARG A 103 -12.96 -15.15 12.46
N THR A 104 -14.02 -14.73 11.75
CA THR A 104 -14.84 -15.63 10.93
C THR A 104 -14.83 -15.29 9.45
N TYR A 105 -14.25 -14.15 9.09
CA TYR A 105 -14.11 -13.74 7.69
C TYR A 105 -12.89 -14.44 7.08
N ILE A 106 -13.04 -14.88 5.83
CA ILE A 106 -11.96 -15.40 5.01
C ILE A 106 -12.04 -14.64 3.69
N THR A 107 -10.93 -14.03 3.30
CA THR A 107 -10.83 -13.33 2.02
C THR A 107 -10.93 -14.35 0.89
N HIS A 108 -11.79 -14.08 -0.08
CA HIS A 108 -11.88 -14.86 -1.31
C HIS A 108 -11.07 -14.22 -2.44
N GLN A 109 -10.73 -15.03 -3.45
CA GLN A 109 -10.03 -14.52 -4.64
C GLN A 109 -10.78 -13.34 -5.29
N THR A 110 -12.10 -13.44 -5.37
CA THR A 110 -12.99 -12.41 -5.94
C THR A 110 -12.85 -11.08 -5.23
N ASP A 111 -12.68 -11.08 -3.91
CA ASP A 111 -12.50 -9.84 -3.13
C ASP A 111 -11.23 -9.08 -3.55
N ILE A 112 -10.17 -9.81 -3.90
CA ILE A 112 -8.92 -9.22 -4.41
C ILE A 112 -9.07 -8.82 -5.88
N ASP A 113 -9.68 -9.68 -6.70
CA ASP A 113 -9.83 -9.45 -8.14
C ASP A 113 -10.69 -8.22 -8.44
N GLU A 114 -11.77 -7.99 -7.67
CA GLU A 114 -12.62 -6.81 -7.79
C GLU A 114 -11.85 -5.50 -7.51
N LEU A 115 -10.87 -5.53 -6.60
CA LEU A 115 -10.05 -4.35 -6.25
C LEU A 115 -8.76 -4.23 -7.05
N LYS A 116 -8.39 -5.24 -7.85
CA LYS A 116 -7.06 -5.38 -8.48
C LYS A 116 -6.65 -4.17 -9.32
N SER A 117 -7.58 -3.61 -10.08
CA SER A 117 -7.32 -2.44 -10.91
C SER A 117 -7.10 -1.16 -10.08
N GLU A 118 -7.88 -0.99 -9.01
CA GLU A 118 -7.77 0.12 -8.06
C GLU A 118 -6.45 0.03 -7.26
N ILE A 119 -6.14 -1.16 -6.75
CA ILE A 119 -4.88 -1.49 -6.07
C ILE A 119 -3.69 -1.12 -6.95
N ARG A 120 -3.65 -1.61 -8.19
CA ARG A 120 -2.54 -1.35 -9.11
C ARG A 120 -2.34 0.15 -9.33
N ARG A 121 -3.42 0.90 -9.57
CA ARG A 121 -3.34 2.35 -9.83
C ARG A 121 -2.88 3.12 -8.60
N ALA A 122 -3.44 2.83 -7.42
CA ALA A 122 -3.06 3.49 -6.18
C ALA A 122 -1.58 3.22 -5.81
N ILE A 123 -1.15 1.96 -5.91
CA ILE A 123 0.24 1.57 -5.63
C ILE A 123 1.22 2.21 -6.63
N GLN A 124 0.85 2.27 -7.92
CA GLN A 124 1.66 2.93 -8.93
C GLN A 124 1.83 4.43 -8.63
N GLU A 125 0.73 5.12 -8.31
CA GLU A 125 0.78 6.55 -7.99
C GLU A 125 1.59 6.84 -6.72
N LEU A 126 1.38 6.09 -5.64
CA LEU A 126 2.14 6.24 -4.40
C LEU A 126 3.64 6.00 -4.64
N ARG A 127 3.99 4.99 -5.44
CA ARG A 127 5.38 4.74 -5.86
C ARG A 127 5.97 5.93 -6.60
N ASP A 128 5.23 6.48 -7.55
CA ASP A 128 5.69 7.62 -8.36
C ASP A 128 5.88 8.87 -7.49
N LEU A 129 4.95 9.14 -6.56
CA LEU A 129 5.06 10.21 -5.56
C LEU A 129 6.23 10.01 -4.60
N ALA A 130 6.60 8.77 -4.31
CA ALA A 130 7.75 8.39 -3.49
C ALA A 130 9.09 8.45 -4.26
N GLY A 131 9.07 8.87 -5.53
CA GLY A 131 10.27 9.00 -6.34
C GLY A 131 10.94 7.66 -6.65
N ILE A 132 10.21 6.55 -6.56
CA ILE A 132 10.74 5.20 -6.75
C ILE A 132 10.71 4.87 -8.25
N LYS A 133 11.90 4.74 -8.85
CA LYS A 133 12.06 4.43 -10.27
C LYS A 133 12.66 3.03 -10.42
N PRO A 134 11.90 2.05 -10.94
CA PRO A 134 12.45 0.72 -11.23
C PRO A 134 13.52 0.79 -12.31
N VAL A 135 14.47 -0.14 -12.24
CA VAL A 135 15.51 -0.28 -13.26
C VAL A 135 14.87 -0.94 -14.48
N SER A 136 14.94 -0.25 -15.62
CA SER A 136 14.50 -0.74 -16.94
C SER A 136 15.38 -1.87 -17.44
#